data_AF-A0A226EPY5-F1
#
_entry.id   AF-A0A226EPY5-F1
#
_cell.length_a   1.000
_cell.length_b   1.000
_cell.length_c   1.000
_cell.angle_alpha   90.00
_cell.angle_beta   90.00
_cell.angle_gamma   90.00
#
_symmetry.space_group_name_H-M   'P 1'
#
loop_
_entity.id
_entity.type
_entity.pdbx_description
1 polymer ?
#
loop_
_entity_poly.entity_id
_entity_poly.type
_entity_poly.pdbx_seq_one_letter_code
_entity_poly.pdbx_strand_id
1 'polypeptide(L)'
;MAPSSHREILDGPLRQKFVDILKSNGIPDQVETITLTEPAALKGQHFSSNAVYILVEFQDSSLKPKNLFVKKSVTNSGHAEFLKDMQFMDKESTFFVEFLPKLKKFCSNYKGQVKEILEKGHPVPGDSKAMEILAGYLGKTYLLMTELLRYRPEEKLHVVNHGDCQNNNMMFKLDPETEKITDHVFVDLQITRLASPNVDLGYFLYTSVKNAVRRQNLTELLQHYFTNFVKTLTMFDENCPISFEDFVKDYSEKSQFGFFFNLNILTALEVMKDINFDNMSDDPKTYMDEFTALINDWIVKHPEKSSEISVEIVAVINENEKILDDARSS
;
A
#
# COMPACT_ATOMS: atom_id res chain seq x y z
N MET A 1 19.67 18.30 -12.72
CA MET A 1 20.71 17.56 -11.97
C MET A 1 20.04 16.90 -10.79
N ALA A 2 20.11 15.58 -10.65
CA ALA A 2 19.62 14.91 -9.45
C ALA A 2 20.46 15.41 -8.25
N PRO A 3 19.85 15.73 -7.09
CA PRO A 3 20.62 16.07 -5.90
C PRO A 3 21.55 14.89 -5.55
N SER A 4 22.78 15.16 -5.14
CA SER A 4 23.67 14.14 -4.58
C SER A 4 23.39 13.98 -3.08
N SER A 5 23.51 12.75 -2.57
CA SER A 5 23.47 12.50 -1.13
C SER A 5 24.64 13.18 -0.43
N HIS A 6 24.41 13.81 0.72
CA HIS A 6 25.48 14.35 1.56
C HIS A 6 25.90 13.32 2.59
N ARG A 7 27.21 13.13 2.79
CA ARG A 7 27.78 12.24 3.80
C ARG A 7 28.76 12.99 4.68
N GLU A 8 28.66 12.76 5.99
CA GLU A 8 29.48 13.40 7.01
C GLU A 8 29.87 12.37 8.07
N ILE A 9 31.15 12.34 8.46
CA ILE A 9 31.59 11.59 9.64
C ILE A 9 31.38 12.49 10.85
N LEU A 10 30.55 12.05 11.79
CA LEU A 10 30.21 12.83 12.97
C LEU A 10 31.37 12.84 13.96
N ASP A 11 31.67 14.02 14.48
CA ASP A 11 32.64 14.25 15.55
C ASP A 11 32.03 15.03 16.74
N GLY A 12 32.87 15.29 17.74
CA GLY A 12 32.54 16.19 18.84
C GLY A 12 31.28 15.82 19.65
N PRO A 13 30.48 16.82 20.09
CA PRO A 13 29.32 16.61 20.95
C PRO A 13 28.22 15.74 20.34
N LEU A 14 28.00 15.84 19.02
CA LEU A 14 26.95 15.08 18.36
C LEU A 14 27.31 13.60 18.27
N ARG A 15 28.58 13.28 17.98
CA ARG A 15 29.11 11.91 18.09
C ARG A 15 28.91 11.36 19.50
N GLN A 16 29.27 12.13 20.52
CA GLN A 16 29.14 11.68 21.91
C GLN A 16 27.68 11.39 22.28
N LYS A 17 26.74 12.23 21.84
CA LYS A 17 25.31 12.00 22.04
C LYS A 17 24.85 10.64 21.48
N PHE A 18 25.29 10.25 20.28
CA PHE A 18 24.97 8.93 19.73
C PHE A 18 25.60 7.79 20.53
N VAL A 19 26.86 7.94 20.95
CA VAL A 19 27.54 6.96 21.82
C VAL A 19 26.77 6.76 23.12
N ASP A 20 26.29 7.83 23.75
CA ASP A 20 25.52 7.76 24.99
C ASP A 20 24.15 7.09 24.78
N ILE A 21 23.47 7.39 23.66
CA ILE A 21 22.23 6.72 23.27
C ILE A 21 22.45 5.21 23.09
N LEU A 22 23.50 4.79 22.38
CA LEU A 22 23.83 3.38 22.16
C LEU A 22 24.07 2.67 23.50
N LYS A 23 24.87 3.28 24.40
CA LYS A 23 25.12 2.75 25.75
C LYS A 23 23.84 2.61 26.56
N SER A 24 22.97 3.63 26.56
CA SER A 24 21.69 3.59 27.28
C SER A 24 20.73 2.51 26.76
N ASN A 25 20.91 2.06 25.51
CA ASN A 25 20.15 0.98 24.89
C ASN A 25 20.88 -0.37 24.94
N GLY A 26 21.87 -0.53 25.83
CA GLY A 26 22.55 -1.80 26.07
C GLY A 26 23.60 -2.18 25.03
N ILE A 27 24.15 -1.21 24.29
CA ILE A 27 25.26 -1.39 23.34
C ILE A 27 26.49 -0.66 23.90
N PRO A 28 27.29 -1.30 24.78
CA PRO A 28 28.43 -0.67 25.43
C PRO A 28 29.69 -0.61 24.56
N ASP A 29 29.66 -1.24 23.38
CA ASP A 29 30.80 -1.44 22.49
C ASP A 29 31.47 -0.13 22.08
N GLN A 30 32.79 -0.19 21.85
CA GLN A 30 33.54 0.98 21.41
C GLN A 30 33.23 1.29 19.95
N VAL A 31 32.56 2.42 19.74
CA VAL A 31 32.26 2.95 18.40
C VAL A 31 33.55 3.49 17.77
N GLU A 32 33.85 3.03 16.56
CA GLU A 32 34.92 3.53 15.71
C GLU A 32 34.45 4.81 15.00
N THR A 33 33.52 4.66 14.05
CA THR A 33 32.98 5.74 13.23
C THR A 33 31.47 5.85 13.38
N ILE A 34 30.96 7.07 13.19
CA ILE A 34 29.53 7.34 13.01
C ILE A 34 29.39 8.17 11.74
N THR A 35 28.80 7.60 10.69
CA THR A 35 28.60 8.28 9.41
C THR A 35 27.14 8.66 9.24
N LEU A 36 26.86 9.95 9.11
CA LEU A 36 25.56 10.49 8.76
C LEU A 36 25.44 10.60 7.23
N THR A 37 24.33 10.11 6.69
CA THR A 37 23.96 10.24 5.28
C THR A 37 22.62 10.94 5.16
N GLU A 38 22.61 12.06 4.45
CA GLU A 38 21.39 12.74 4.01
C GLU A 38 21.05 12.29 2.59
N PRO A 39 19.89 11.65 2.38
CA PRO A 39 19.49 11.26 1.05
C PRO A 39 19.23 12.49 0.17
N ALA A 40 19.36 12.30 -1.13
CA ALA A 40 18.93 13.31 -2.10
C ALA A 40 17.44 13.60 -1.93
N ALA A 41 17.08 14.88 -1.87
CA ALA A 41 15.71 15.32 -1.65
C ALA A 41 15.18 16.17 -2.81
N LEU A 42 13.93 15.93 -3.20
CA LEU A 42 13.19 16.78 -4.14
C LEU A 42 12.65 18.03 -3.43
N LYS A 43 12.34 19.09 -4.19
CA LYS A 43 11.65 20.27 -3.64
C LYS A 43 10.32 19.84 -2.99
N GLY A 44 10.10 20.26 -1.75
CA GLY A 44 8.92 19.91 -0.96
C GLY A 44 9.06 18.63 -0.12
N GLN A 45 10.09 17.80 -0.34
CA GLN A 45 10.43 16.73 0.59
C GLN A 45 11.01 17.29 1.88
N HIS A 46 10.89 16.51 2.96
CA HIS A 46 11.31 16.88 4.30
C HIS A 46 10.65 18.15 4.87
N PHE A 47 9.41 18.43 4.45
CA PHE A 47 8.63 19.56 4.96
C PHE A 47 8.57 19.56 6.50
N SER A 48 8.21 18.43 7.11
CA SER A 48 8.04 18.34 8.56
C SER A 48 9.27 17.82 9.29
N SER A 49 9.97 16.84 8.72
CA SER A 49 11.18 16.27 9.31
C SER A 49 12.12 15.74 8.24
N ASN A 50 13.42 15.90 8.48
CA ASN A 50 14.47 15.38 7.63
C ASN A 50 14.79 13.94 8.07
N ALA A 51 14.74 13.01 7.13
CA ALA A 51 15.18 11.64 7.37
C ALA A 51 16.68 11.53 7.04
N VAL A 52 17.47 11.07 8.00
CA VAL A 52 18.91 10.82 7.84
C VAL A 52 19.24 9.41 8.28
N TYR A 53 20.24 8.81 7.65
CA TYR A 53 20.71 7.47 7.97
C TYR A 53 22.04 7.57 8.70
N ILE A 54 22.15 6.89 9.84
CA ILE A 54 23.38 6.85 10.64
C ILE A 54 23.95 5.44 10.57
N LEU A 55 25.15 5.30 10.00
CA LEU A 55 25.93 4.08 10.06
C LEU A 55 26.90 4.16 11.25
N VAL A 56 26.80 3.22 12.17
CA VAL A 56 27.71 3.07 13.32
C VAL A 56 28.57 1.86 13.09
N GLU A 57 29.88 2.07 13.02
CA GLU A 57 30.89 1.00 12.94
C GLU A 57 31.62 0.90 14.28
N PHE A 58 32.00 -0.32 14.66
CA PHE A 58 32.63 -0.60 15.95
C PHE A 58 34.10 -0.92 15.73
N GLN A 59 34.92 -0.62 16.74
CA GLN A 59 36.35 -0.94 16.69
C GLN A 59 36.61 -2.45 16.61
N ASP A 60 35.71 -3.25 17.20
CA ASP A 60 35.72 -4.71 17.02
C ASP A 60 35.08 -5.04 15.67
N SER A 61 35.94 -5.41 14.71
CA SER A 61 35.56 -5.78 13.35
C SER A 61 34.73 -7.06 13.24
N SER A 62 34.59 -7.84 14.32
CA SER A 62 33.66 -8.97 14.38
C SER A 62 32.21 -8.54 14.58
N LEU A 63 31.98 -7.31 15.09
CA LEU A 63 30.65 -6.77 15.30
C LEU A 63 30.05 -6.24 14.00
N LYS A 64 28.76 -6.56 13.77
CA LYS A 64 28.04 -6.03 12.61
C LYS A 64 27.73 -4.53 12.79
N PRO A 65 27.99 -3.68 11.78
CA PRO A 65 27.60 -2.27 11.82
C PRO A 65 26.09 -2.09 12.09
N LYS A 66 25.72 -1.01 12.77
CA LYS A 66 24.32 -0.64 13.00
C LYS A 66 23.90 0.46 12.04
N ASN A 67 22.76 0.28 11.41
CA ASN A 67 22.09 1.29 10.59
C ASN A 67 20.93 1.85 11.38
N LEU A 68 20.98 3.13 11.73
CA LEU A 68 19.91 3.84 12.42
C LEU A 68 19.18 4.73 11.43
N PHE A 69 17.85 4.72 11.52
CA PHE A 69 17.00 5.69 10.86
C PHE A 69 16.69 6.80 11.85
N VAL A 70 17.06 8.04 11.52
CA VAL A 70 16.93 9.18 12.41
C VAL A 70 16.09 10.26 11.75
N LYS A 71 15.11 10.79 12.49
CA LYS A 71 14.36 11.99 12.13
C LYS A 71 14.95 13.20 12.86
N LYS A 72 15.35 14.22 12.10
CA LYS A 72 15.81 15.51 12.65
C LYS A 72 14.86 16.64 12.25
N SER A 73 14.79 17.67 13.08
CA SER A 73 13.98 18.86 12.81
C SER A 73 14.47 19.61 11.55
N VAL A 74 13.61 20.45 11.00
CA VAL A 74 13.96 21.40 9.94
C VAL A 74 14.92 22.46 10.47
N THR A 75 15.77 22.99 9.59
CA THR A 75 16.82 23.97 9.96
C THR A 75 16.30 25.41 10.05
N ASN A 76 15.20 25.73 9.38
CA ASN A 76 14.59 27.05 9.45
C ASN A 76 13.87 27.23 10.80
N SER A 77 14.26 28.24 11.58
CA SER A 77 13.76 28.44 12.94
C SER A 77 12.26 28.69 13.02
N GLY A 78 11.71 29.55 12.17
CA GLY A 78 10.27 29.84 12.15
C GLY A 78 9.43 28.62 11.74
N HIS A 79 9.92 27.84 10.78
CA HIS A 79 9.28 26.59 10.40
C HIS A 79 9.38 25.54 11.53
N ALA A 80 10.52 25.43 12.20
CA ALA A 80 10.70 24.53 13.33
C ALA A 80 9.78 24.88 14.51
N GLU A 81 9.55 26.17 14.78
CA GLU A 81 8.59 26.64 15.79
C GLU A 81 7.16 26.28 15.42
N PHE A 82 6.74 26.54 14.18
CA PHE A 82 5.43 26.11 13.67
C PHE A 82 5.19 24.60 13.84
N LEU A 83 6.16 23.77 13.46
CA LEU A 83 6.06 22.30 13.60
C LEU A 83 6.04 21.84 15.05
N LYS A 84 6.73 22.56 15.93
CA LYS A 84 6.72 22.32 17.38
C LYS A 84 5.36 22.61 17.98
N ASP A 85 4.73 23.72 17.59
CA ASP A 85 3.37 24.08 18.04
C ASP A 85 2.33 23.05 17.59
N MET A 86 2.51 22.47 16.40
CA MET A 86 1.71 21.34 15.92
C MET A 86 2.02 20.00 16.60
N GLN A 87 3.04 19.95 17.47
CA GLN A 87 3.57 18.75 18.11
C GLN A 87 3.95 17.67 17.08
N PHE A 88 4.50 18.07 15.93
CA PHE A 88 4.72 17.15 14.81
C PHE A 88 5.73 16.06 15.15
N MET A 89 6.88 16.41 15.75
CA MET A 89 7.91 15.44 16.14
C MET A 89 7.41 14.46 17.21
N ASP A 90 6.57 14.90 18.14
CA ASP A 90 5.98 14.03 19.15
C ASP A 90 5.01 13.03 18.50
N LYS A 91 4.12 13.51 17.62
CA LYS A 91 3.19 12.65 16.85
C LYS A 91 3.94 11.64 15.98
N GLU A 92 4.99 12.09 15.29
CA GLU A 92 5.84 11.22 14.46
C GLU A 92 6.58 10.18 15.33
N SER A 93 7.12 10.58 16.47
CA SER A 93 7.75 9.67 17.43
C SER A 93 6.76 8.62 17.94
N THR A 94 5.57 9.02 18.37
CA THR A 94 4.48 8.10 18.77
C THR A 94 4.14 7.13 17.64
N PHE A 95 4.09 7.58 16.39
CA PHE A 95 3.86 6.70 15.25
C PHE A 95 4.92 5.61 15.14
N PHE A 96 6.22 5.96 15.16
CA PHE A 96 7.29 4.98 14.99
C PHE A 96 7.54 4.08 16.20
N VAL A 97 7.40 4.62 17.42
CA VAL A 97 7.72 3.92 18.67
C VAL A 97 6.55 3.10 19.20
N GLU A 98 5.33 3.59 19.06
CA GLU A 98 4.15 2.95 19.64
C GLU A 98 3.25 2.32 18.58
N PHE A 99 2.83 3.11 17.58
CA PHE A 99 1.81 2.66 16.63
C PHE A 99 2.36 1.62 15.64
N LEU A 100 3.51 1.88 15.01
CA LEU A 100 4.06 1.02 13.98
C LEU A 100 4.39 -0.40 14.49
N PRO A 101 4.96 -0.60 15.70
CA PRO A 101 5.10 -1.94 16.27
C PRO A 101 3.77 -2.64 16.54
N LYS A 102 2.77 -1.91 17.07
CA LYS A 102 1.41 -2.43 17.28
C LYS A 102 0.76 -2.83 15.95
N LEU A 103 0.89 -2.00 14.91
CA LEU A 103 0.41 -2.27 13.57
C LEU A 103 1.10 -3.50 12.97
N LYS A 104 2.43 -3.62 13.08
CA LYS A 104 3.16 -4.81 12.62
C LYS A 104 2.68 -6.09 13.31
N LYS A 105 2.48 -6.04 14.64
CA LYS A 105 1.93 -7.16 15.42
C LYS A 105 0.48 -7.49 15.04
N PHE A 106 -0.34 -6.47 14.77
CA PHE A 106 -1.70 -6.66 14.27
C PHE A 106 -1.67 -7.35 12.92
N CYS A 107 -0.93 -6.81 11.95
CA CYS A 107 -0.80 -7.39 10.62
C CYS A 107 -0.30 -8.83 10.68
N SER A 108 0.71 -9.15 11.50
CA SER A 108 1.24 -10.53 11.61
C SER A 108 0.23 -11.55 12.13
N ASN A 109 -0.78 -11.10 12.88
CA ASN A 109 -1.82 -11.95 13.45
C ASN A 109 -3.13 -11.92 12.66
N TYR A 110 -3.30 -10.92 11.79
CA TYR A 110 -4.51 -10.75 10.99
C TYR A 110 -4.59 -11.86 9.95
N LYS A 111 -5.57 -12.75 10.11
CA LYS A 111 -5.76 -13.90 9.23
C LYS A 111 -6.45 -13.58 7.91
N GLY A 112 -7.09 -12.42 7.82
CA GLY A 112 -7.91 -12.00 6.68
C GLY A 112 -9.26 -12.71 6.64
N GLN A 113 -10.32 -11.97 6.31
CA GLN A 113 -11.68 -12.50 6.21
C GLN A 113 -11.81 -13.60 5.13
N VAL A 114 -10.99 -13.52 4.07
CA VAL A 114 -10.91 -14.51 2.99
C VAL A 114 -10.53 -15.89 3.52
N LYS A 115 -9.59 -15.95 4.46
CA LYS A 115 -9.20 -17.23 5.04
C LYS A 115 -10.31 -17.79 5.92
N GLU A 116 -11.00 -16.94 6.68
CA GLU A 116 -12.10 -17.39 7.54
C GLU A 116 -13.26 -17.97 6.74
N ILE A 117 -13.64 -17.36 5.61
CA ILE A 117 -14.73 -17.88 4.78
C ILE A 117 -14.35 -19.17 4.06
N LEU A 118 -13.09 -19.36 3.66
CA LEU A 118 -12.61 -20.62 3.09
C LEU A 118 -12.48 -21.74 4.15
N GLU A 119 -12.10 -21.40 5.38
CA GLU A 119 -11.95 -22.39 6.47
C GLU A 119 -13.28 -22.81 7.10
N LYS A 120 -14.25 -21.89 7.20
CA LYS A 120 -15.53 -22.12 7.90
C LYS A 120 -16.72 -22.31 6.97
N GLY A 121 -16.63 -21.84 5.73
CA GLY A 121 -17.64 -22.05 4.72
C GLY A 121 -17.64 -23.49 4.20
N HIS A 122 -18.58 -23.80 3.30
CA HIS A 122 -18.57 -25.10 2.64
C HIS A 122 -17.39 -25.23 1.68
N PRO A 123 -16.75 -26.41 1.59
CA PRO A 123 -15.68 -26.66 0.65
C PRO A 123 -16.11 -26.39 -0.80
N VAL A 124 -15.21 -25.80 -1.59
CA VAL A 124 -15.43 -25.50 -3.01
C VAL A 124 -14.24 -25.98 -3.84
N PRO A 125 -14.43 -26.36 -5.12
CA PRO A 125 -13.32 -26.80 -5.96
C PRO A 125 -12.17 -25.78 -6.00
N GLY A 126 -10.98 -26.19 -5.58
CA GLY A 126 -9.77 -25.35 -5.58
C GLY A 126 -9.50 -24.56 -4.29
N ASP A 127 -10.37 -24.65 -3.28
CA ASP A 127 -10.19 -24.00 -1.97
C ASP A 127 -8.85 -24.31 -1.29
N SER A 128 -8.39 -25.56 -1.39
CA SER A 128 -7.17 -26.04 -0.73
C SER A 128 -5.92 -25.39 -1.32
N LYS A 129 -5.89 -25.25 -2.65
CA LYS A 129 -4.83 -24.53 -3.36
C LYS A 129 -4.89 -23.03 -3.07
N ALA A 130 -6.09 -22.45 -3.05
CA ALA A 130 -6.27 -21.04 -2.70
C ALA A 130 -5.78 -20.74 -1.27
N MET A 131 -6.08 -21.61 -0.31
CA MET A 131 -5.60 -21.51 1.07
C MET A 131 -4.07 -21.59 1.18
N GLU A 132 -3.43 -22.46 0.39
CA GLU A 132 -1.97 -22.55 0.32
C GLU A 132 -1.35 -21.23 -0.19
N ILE A 133 -1.91 -20.66 -1.25
CA ILE A 133 -1.47 -19.37 -1.80
C ILE A 133 -1.66 -18.24 -0.77
N LEU A 134 -2.84 -18.16 -0.14
CA LEU A 134 -3.15 -17.15 0.88
C LEU A 134 -2.24 -17.26 2.10
N ALA A 135 -1.84 -18.47 2.49
CA ALA A 135 -0.88 -18.68 3.57
C ALA A 135 0.48 -18.00 3.27
N GLY A 136 0.86 -17.88 1.99
CA GLY A 136 2.06 -17.16 1.56
C GLY A 136 2.04 -15.66 1.88
N TYR A 137 0.86 -15.05 1.87
CA TYR A 137 0.64 -13.61 2.11
C TYR A 137 0.32 -13.28 3.58
N LEU A 138 -0.02 -14.28 4.39
CA LEU A 138 -0.40 -14.10 5.79
C LEU A 138 0.65 -13.28 6.55
N GLY A 139 0.21 -12.22 7.22
CA GLY A 139 1.11 -11.31 7.95
C GLY A 139 1.94 -10.35 7.10
N LYS A 140 1.89 -10.45 5.77
CA LYS A 140 2.76 -9.69 4.84
C LYS A 140 1.99 -8.73 3.94
N THR A 141 0.68 -8.92 3.76
CA THR A 141 -0.17 -8.14 2.85
C THR A 141 0.03 -6.63 2.97
N TYR A 142 0.03 -6.09 4.19
CA TYR A 142 0.25 -4.64 4.39
C TYR A 142 1.60 -4.19 3.82
N LEU A 143 2.68 -4.92 4.12
CA LEU A 143 4.03 -4.60 3.62
C LEU A 143 4.08 -4.70 2.10
N LEU A 144 3.51 -5.76 1.52
CA LEU A 144 3.43 -5.94 0.07
C LEU A 144 2.68 -4.76 -0.58
N MET A 145 1.51 -4.40 -0.07
CA MET A 145 0.74 -3.26 -0.56
C MET A 145 1.53 -1.95 -0.47
N THR A 146 2.22 -1.68 0.65
CA THR A 146 3.04 -0.46 0.77
C THR A 146 4.23 -0.43 -0.18
N GLU A 147 4.81 -1.58 -0.51
CA GLU A 147 5.93 -1.68 -1.44
C GLU A 147 5.50 -1.43 -2.90
N LEU A 148 4.28 -1.82 -3.26
CA LEU A 148 3.68 -1.54 -4.58
C LEU A 148 3.45 -0.04 -4.79
N LEU A 149 3.22 0.70 -3.71
CA LEU A 149 2.94 2.13 -3.71
C LEU A 149 4.20 3.00 -3.60
N ARG A 150 5.38 2.39 -3.43
CA ARG A 150 6.64 3.12 -3.26
C ARG A 150 7.06 3.75 -4.59
N TYR A 151 7.38 5.04 -4.54
CA TYR A 151 8.04 5.74 -5.65
C TYR A 151 9.45 5.17 -5.88
N ARG A 152 9.76 4.82 -7.13
CA ARG A 152 11.03 4.22 -7.54
C ARG A 152 11.61 5.02 -8.71
N PRO A 153 12.63 5.87 -8.52
CA PRO A 153 13.15 6.76 -9.56
C PRO A 153 13.57 6.07 -10.88
N GLU A 154 13.88 4.78 -10.82
CA GLU A 154 14.23 3.94 -11.96
C GLU A 154 13.03 3.51 -12.82
N GLU A 155 11.80 3.60 -12.31
CA GLU A 155 10.58 3.35 -13.09
C GLU A 155 10.39 4.46 -14.12
N LYS A 156 10.16 4.08 -15.38
CA LYS A 156 10.09 5.02 -16.51
C LYS A 156 8.80 5.84 -16.55
N LEU A 157 7.76 5.42 -15.84
CA LEU A 157 6.44 6.03 -15.90
C LEU A 157 5.85 6.22 -14.50
N HIS A 158 5.66 7.48 -14.13
CA HIS A 158 4.98 7.87 -12.91
C HIS A 158 3.89 8.89 -13.23
N VAL A 159 2.71 8.71 -12.63
CA VAL A 159 1.60 9.64 -12.73
C VAL A 159 1.09 10.01 -11.35
N VAL A 160 0.39 11.14 -11.26
CA VAL A 160 -0.35 11.51 -10.06
C VAL A 160 -1.64 10.69 -10.04
N ASN A 161 -1.60 9.57 -9.33
CA ASN A 161 -2.74 8.69 -9.10
C ASN A 161 -3.68 9.32 -8.08
N HIS A 162 -4.98 9.12 -8.25
CA HIS A 162 -6.02 9.46 -7.30
C HIS A 162 -5.80 8.74 -5.95
N GLY A 163 -5.39 7.48 -5.98
CA GLY A 163 -5.12 6.64 -4.82
C GLY A 163 -6.35 5.97 -4.18
N ASP A 164 -7.56 6.39 -4.55
CA ASP A 164 -8.85 5.77 -4.18
C ASP A 164 -9.83 5.81 -5.35
N CYS A 165 -9.38 5.40 -6.54
CA CYS A 165 -10.12 5.54 -7.80
C CYS A 165 -11.25 4.49 -7.95
N GLN A 166 -12.10 4.32 -6.95
CA GLN A 166 -13.30 3.50 -7.02
C GLN A 166 -14.49 4.29 -7.60
N ASN A 167 -15.49 3.59 -8.14
CA ASN A 167 -16.68 4.20 -8.75
C ASN A 167 -17.45 5.16 -7.82
N ASN A 168 -17.43 4.95 -6.50
CA ASN A 168 -18.07 5.83 -5.53
C ASN A 168 -17.41 7.22 -5.44
N ASN A 169 -16.15 7.33 -5.88
CA ASN A 169 -15.39 8.58 -5.92
C ASN A 169 -15.44 9.22 -7.32
N MET A 170 -16.46 8.88 -8.11
CA MET A 170 -16.71 9.44 -9.43
C MET A 170 -18.13 9.99 -9.49
N MET A 171 -18.26 11.27 -9.86
CA MET A 171 -19.56 11.85 -10.19
C MET A 171 -19.77 11.78 -11.69
N PHE A 172 -20.87 11.15 -12.12
CA PHE A 172 -21.19 10.94 -13.52
C PHE A 172 -22.21 11.97 -14.01
N LYS A 173 -21.94 12.55 -15.18
CA LYS A 173 -22.90 13.41 -15.90
C LYS A 173 -23.76 12.54 -16.80
N LEU A 174 -25.07 12.56 -16.57
CA LEU A 174 -26.03 11.88 -17.41
C LEU A 174 -26.59 12.83 -18.47
N ASP A 175 -26.75 12.32 -19.67
CA ASP A 175 -27.56 12.95 -20.70
C ASP A 175 -29.03 12.97 -20.27
N PRO A 176 -29.71 14.13 -20.23
CA PRO A 176 -31.08 14.21 -19.70
C PRO A 176 -32.12 13.43 -20.51
N GLU A 177 -31.86 13.15 -21.79
CA GLU A 177 -32.83 12.50 -22.68
C GLU A 177 -32.60 10.98 -22.79
N THR A 178 -31.35 10.57 -22.84
CA THR A 178 -30.94 9.18 -23.08
C THR A 178 -30.48 8.45 -21.82
N GLU A 179 -30.31 9.17 -20.71
CA GLU A 179 -29.75 8.69 -19.44
C GLU A 179 -28.34 8.07 -19.56
N LYS A 180 -27.67 8.28 -20.69
CA LYS A 180 -26.31 7.79 -20.92
C LYS A 180 -25.29 8.66 -20.19
N ILE A 181 -24.25 8.02 -19.66
CA ILE A 181 -23.08 8.72 -19.11
C ILE A 181 -22.37 9.45 -20.25
N THR A 182 -22.22 10.76 -20.12
CA THR A 182 -21.55 11.64 -21.10
C THR A 182 -20.23 12.17 -20.60
N ASP A 183 -20.04 12.26 -19.28
CA ASP A 183 -18.83 12.77 -18.67
C ASP A 183 -18.71 12.27 -17.22
N HIS A 184 -17.55 12.46 -16.60
CA HIS A 184 -17.36 12.22 -15.18
C HIS A 184 -16.29 13.14 -14.58
N VAL A 185 -16.34 13.32 -13.26
CA VAL A 185 -15.28 13.99 -12.49
C VAL A 185 -14.91 13.16 -11.27
N PHE A 186 -13.63 13.16 -10.92
CA PHE A 186 -13.16 12.57 -9.67
C PHE A 186 -13.47 13.47 -8.48
N VAL A 187 -13.74 12.85 -7.33
CA VAL A 187 -13.90 13.51 -6.02
C VAL A 187 -13.06 12.77 -4.98
N ASP A 188 -12.87 13.39 -3.81
CA ASP A 188 -12.12 12.78 -2.69
C ASP A 188 -10.64 12.42 -3.02
N LEU A 189 -9.85 13.44 -3.31
CA LEU A 189 -8.42 13.33 -3.65
C LEU A 189 -7.50 13.20 -2.41
N GLN A 190 -8.00 12.67 -1.29
CA GLN A 190 -7.31 12.70 0.01
C GLN A 190 -6.02 11.87 0.09
N ILE A 191 -5.87 10.86 -0.77
CA ILE A 191 -4.73 9.93 -0.77
C ILE A 191 -3.98 9.85 -2.11
N THR A 192 -4.05 10.94 -2.88
CA THR A 192 -3.33 11.13 -4.15
C THR A 192 -1.83 10.94 -3.97
N ARG A 193 -1.19 10.27 -4.93
CA ARG A 193 0.24 9.94 -4.86
C ARG A 193 0.89 9.75 -6.22
N LEU A 194 2.20 9.96 -6.26
CA LEU A 194 3.02 9.64 -7.42
C LEU A 194 3.39 8.15 -7.42
N ALA A 195 2.89 7.39 -8.40
CA ALA A 195 3.23 5.97 -8.60
C ALA A 195 2.96 5.58 -10.07
N SER A 196 3.16 4.30 -10.42
CA SER A 196 2.73 3.78 -11.73
C SER A 196 1.21 3.98 -11.93
N PRO A 197 0.73 4.31 -13.15
CA PRO A 197 -0.70 4.37 -13.46
C PRO A 197 -1.42 3.04 -13.23
N ASN A 198 -0.71 1.92 -13.30
CA ASN A 198 -1.28 0.59 -13.11
C ASN A 198 -1.71 0.30 -11.67
N VAL A 199 -1.28 1.12 -10.70
CA VAL A 199 -1.77 1.03 -9.31
C VAL A 199 -3.26 1.37 -9.26
N ASP A 200 -3.64 2.54 -9.79
CA ASP A 200 -5.03 2.98 -9.84
C ASP A 200 -5.84 2.14 -10.85
N LEU A 201 -5.28 1.85 -12.03
CA LEU A 201 -5.98 1.01 -13.00
C LEU A 201 -6.29 -0.38 -12.42
N GLY A 202 -5.31 -1.03 -11.79
CA GLY A 202 -5.52 -2.30 -11.12
C GLY A 202 -6.54 -2.19 -9.99
N TYR A 203 -6.43 -1.15 -9.15
CA TYR A 203 -7.40 -0.88 -8.10
C TYR A 203 -8.83 -0.78 -8.65
N PHE A 204 -9.08 0.06 -9.65
CA PHE A 204 -10.38 0.24 -10.28
C PHE A 204 -10.91 -1.05 -10.91
N LEU A 205 -10.08 -1.77 -11.67
CA LEU A 205 -10.48 -3.03 -12.31
C LEU A 205 -10.87 -4.09 -11.27
N TYR A 206 -10.21 -4.12 -10.11
CA TYR A 206 -10.50 -5.08 -9.04
C TYR A 206 -11.67 -4.68 -8.14
N THR A 207 -11.95 -3.39 -7.94
CA THR A 207 -13.00 -2.93 -7.00
C THR A 207 -14.30 -2.49 -7.68
N SER A 208 -14.23 -2.01 -8.91
CA SER A 208 -15.35 -1.31 -9.57
C SER A 208 -15.84 -1.99 -10.84
N VAL A 209 -15.03 -2.86 -11.46
CA VAL A 209 -15.42 -3.63 -12.64
C VAL A 209 -15.89 -5.02 -12.23
N LYS A 210 -17.01 -5.46 -12.80
CA LYS A 210 -17.52 -6.84 -12.59
C LYS A 210 -16.44 -7.85 -12.96
N ASN A 211 -16.19 -8.82 -12.07
CA ASN A 211 -15.11 -9.80 -12.25
C ASN A 211 -15.20 -10.55 -13.59
N ALA A 212 -16.40 -10.91 -14.05
CA ALA A 212 -16.60 -11.55 -15.35
C ALA A 212 -16.17 -10.65 -16.53
N VAL A 213 -16.46 -9.35 -16.47
CA VAL A 213 -16.06 -8.39 -17.50
C VAL A 213 -14.55 -8.23 -17.53
N ARG A 214 -13.92 -8.05 -16.36
CA ARG A 214 -12.45 -7.97 -16.24
C ARG A 214 -11.78 -9.20 -16.83
N ARG A 215 -12.18 -10.42 -16.42
CA ARG A 215 -11.58 -11.68 -16.88
C ARG A 215 -11.66 -11.89 -18.37
N GLN A 216 -12.78 -11.53 -18.98
CA GLN A 216 -13.04 -11.76 -20.41
C GLN A 216 -12.38 -10.72 -21.31
N ASN A 217 -12.09 -9.53 -20.79
CA ASN A 217 -11.69 -8.37 -21.60
C ASN A 217 -10.44 -7.66 -21.07
N LEU A 218 -9.62 -8.33 -20.24
CA LEU A 218 -8.51 -7.65 -19.55
C LEU A 218 -7.55 -6.99 -20.55
N THR A 219 -7.13 -7.73 -21.58
CA THR A 219 -6.20 -7.21 -22.60
C THR A 219 -6.80 -6.02 -23.34
N GLU A 220 -8.07 -6.08 -23.72
CA GLU A 220 -8.78 -5.00 -24.39
C GLU A 220 -8.93 -3.76 -23.49
N LEU A 221 -9.22 -3.96 -22.20
CA LEU A 221 -9.33 -2.88 -21.22
C LEU A 221 -7.97 -2.19 -21.01
N LEU A 222 -6.88 -2.96 -20.88
CA LEU A 222 -5.52 -2.42 -20.76
C LEU A 222 -5.12 -1.68 -22.05
N GLN A 223 -5.40 -2.25 -23.20
CA GLN A 223 -5.11 -1.63 -24.50
C GLN A 223 -5.90 -0.32 -24.65
N HIS A 224 -7.18 -0.30 -24.27
CA HIS A 224 -8.01 0.89 -24.32
C HIS A 224 -7.46 2.00 -23.42
N TYR A 225 -7.10 1.67 -22.17
CA TYR A 225 -6.47 2.63 -21.26
C TYR A 225 -5.16 3.16 -21.85
N PHE A 226 -4.26 2.27 -22.28
CA PHE A 226 -2.94 2.64 -22.79
C PHE A 226 -3.04 3.51 -24.06
N THR A 227 -3.92 3.18 -24.99
CA THR A 227 -4.15 3.98 -26.21
C THR A 227 -4.63 5.39 -25.87
N ASN A 228 -5.56 5.54 -24.91
CA ASN A 228 -6.01 6.87 -24.48
C ASN A 228 -4.92 7.62 -23.70
N PHE A 229 -4.12 6.92 -22.91
CA PHE A 229 -2.99 7.49 -22.19
C PHE A 229 -1.96 8.07 -23.17
N VAL A 230 -1.53 7.28 -24.16
CA VAL A 230 -0.60 7.73 -25.22
C VAL A 230 -1.18 8.92 -25.99
N LYS A 231 -2.46 8.83 -26.39
CA LYS A 231 -3.14 9.93 -27.09
C LYS A 231 -3.15 11.22 -26.26
N THR A 232 -3.37 11.10 -24.95
CA THR A 232 -3.37 12.24 -24.02
C THR A 232 -1.99 12.86 -23.93
N LEU A 233 -0.92 12.07 -23.80
CA LEU A 233 0.46 12.58 -23.82
C LEU A 233 0.77 13.34 -25.11
N THR A 234 0.35 12.81 -26.26
CA THR A 234 0.54 13.47 -27.55
C THR A 234 -0.17 14.84 -27.64
N MET A 235 -1.28 15.04 -26.94
CA MET A 235 -1.94 16.37 -26.86
C MET A 235 -1.10 17.41 -26.12
N PHE A 236 -0.14 16.98 -25.30
CA PHE A 236 0.81 17.83 -24.59
C PHE A 236 2.21 17.81 -25.23
N ASP A 237 2.32 17.35 -26.49
CA ASP A 237 3.59 17.21 -27.22
C ASP A 237 4.61 16.26 -26.54
N GLU A 238 4.13 15.32 -25.72
CA GLU A 238 4.93 14.33 -25.01
C GLU A 238 4.81 12.94 -25.66
N ASN A 239 5.89 12.16 -25.58
CA ASN A 239 5.92 10.77 -26.03
C ASN A 239 5.79 9.81 -24.83
N CYS A 240 5.09 8.69 -25.02
CA CYS A 240 5.03 7.66 -23.99
C CYS A 240 6.42 7.01 -23.83
N PRO A 241 6.98 6.94 -22.60
CA PRO A 241 8.33 6.42 -22.37
C PRO A 241 8.41 4.89 -22.37
N ILE A 242 7.27 4.19 -22.52
CA ILE A 242 7.16 2.74 -22.46
C ILE A 242 6.28 2.20 -23.59
N SER A 243 6.48 0.92 -23.96
CA SER A 243 5.60 0.21 -24.89
C SER A 243 4.36 -0.34 -24.20
N PHE A 244 3.41 -0.89 -24.98
CA PHE A 244 2.25 -1.56 -24.40
C PHE A 244 2.66 -2.84 -23.65
N GLU A 245 3.65 -3.56 -24.15
CA GLU A 245 4.20 -4.76 -23.50
C GLU A 245 4.83 -4.42 -22.14
N ASP A 246 5.63 -3.34 -22.08
CA ASP A 246 6.16 -2.83 -20.81
C ASP A 246 5.02 -2.42 -19.84
N PHE A 247 3.95 -1.82 -20.35
CA PHE A 247 2.78 -1.43 -19.56
C PHE A 247 2.03 -2.64 -19.00
N VAL A 248 1.83 -3.71 -19.79
CA VAL A 248 1.19 -4.96 -19.34
C VAL A 248 2.07 -5.69 -18.32
N LYS A 249 3.39 -5.69 -18.51
CA LYS A 249 4.34 -6.24 -17.54
C LYS A 249 4.26 -5.50 -16.21
N ASP A 250 4.26 -4.17 -16.24
CA ASP A 250 4.08 -3.36 -15.04
C ASP A 250 2.71 -3.59 -14.39
N TYR A 251 1.64 -3.77 -15.19
CA TYR A 251 0.32 -4.13 -14.67
C TYR A 251 0.34 -5.42 -13.85
N SER A 252 1.09 -6.44 -14.28
CA SER A 252 1.18 -7.71 -13.54
C SER A 252 1.70 -7.53 -12.10
N GLU A 253 2.63 -6.60 -11.87
CA GLU A 253 3.15 -6.27 -10.54
C GLU A 253 2.23 -5.30 -9.81
N LYS A 254 1.87 -4.17 -10.43
CA LYS A 254 1.18 -3.07 -9.75
C LYS A 254 -0.29 -3.35 -9.46
N SER A 255 -0.95 -4.17 -10.28
CA SER A 255 -2.34 -4.58 -10.05
C SER A 255 -2.51 -5.45 -8.80
N GLN A 256 -1.42 -6.01 -8.25
CA GLN A 256 -1.43 -6.70 -6.97
C GLN A 256 -2.02 -5.82 -5.83
N PHE A 257 -1.92 -4.50 -5.93
CA PHE A 257 -2.53 -3.59 -4.96
C PHE A 257 -4.06 -3.71 -4.96
N GLY A 258 -4.66 -3.70 -6.16
CA GLY A 258 -6.09 -3.93 -6.35
C GLY A 258 -6.51 -5.34 -5.97
N PHE A 259 -5.73 -6.36 -6.31
CA PHE A 259 -5.96 -7.75 -5.93
C PHE A 259 -6.04 -7.92 -4.40
N PHE A 260 -5.03 -7.45 -3.66
CA PHE A 260 -5.03 -7.54 -2.20
C PHE A 260 -6.18 -6.75 -1.57
N PHE A 261 -6.51 -5.58 -2.13
CA PHE A 261 -7.63 -4.79 -1.64
C PHE A 261 -8.96 -5.52 -1.87
N ASN A 262 -9.20 -6.02 -3.08
CA ASN A 262 -10.39 -6.79 -3.43
C ASN A 262 -10.57 -8.01 -2.52
N LEU A 263 -9.51 -8.79 -2.29
CA LEU A 263 -9.55 -9.90 -1.35
C LEU A 263 -10.03 -9.46 0.04
N ASN A 264 -9.56 -8.34 0.58
CA ASN A 264 -9.96 -7.89 1.91
C ASN A 264 -11.41 -7.38 1.99
N ILE A 265 -11.98 -6.84 0.90
CA ILE A 265 -13.32 -6.25 0.92
C ILE A 265 -14.41 -7.17 0.38
N LEU A 266 -14.09 -8.19 -0.41
CA LEU A 266 -15.08 -9.00 -1.12
C LEU A 266 -16.05 -9.70 -0.16
N THR A 267 -15.51 -10.32 0.90
CA THR A 267 -16.33 -10.91 1.98
C THR A 267 -17.08 -9.83 2.76
N ALA A 268 -16.37 -8.76 3.17
CA ALA A 268 -16.95 -7.69 3.97
C ALA A 268 -18.16 -7.06 3.28
N LEU A 269 -18.05 -6.69 2.00
CA LEU A 269 -19.11 -6.00 1.25
C LEU A 269 -20.40 -6.80 1.15
N GLU A 270 -20.31 -8.12 1.01
CA GLU A 270 -21.51 -8.97 0.95
C GLU A 270 -22.13 -9.12 2.34
N VAL A 271 -21.30 -9.36 3.36
CA VAL A 271 -21.75 -9.50 4.74
C VAL A 271 -22.39 -8.19 5.26
N MET A 272 -21.81 -7.04 4.93
CA MET A 272 -22.28 -5.71 5.37
C MET A 272 -23.67 -5.36 4.84
N LYS A 273 -24.17 -6.02 3.79
CA LYS A 273 -25.55 -5.82 3.29
C LYS A 273 -26.60 -6.38 4.25
N ASP A 274 -26.22 -7.38 5.05
CA ASP A 274 -27.12 -8.12 5.92
C ASP A 274 -26.91 -7.79 7.42
N ILE A 275 -25.85 -7.05 7.78
CA ILE A 275 -25.53 -6.68 9.17
C ILE A 275 -26.06 -5.29 9.53
N ASN A 276 -26.65 -5.17 10.72
CA ASN A 276 -26.93 -3.89 11.35
C ASN A 276 -25.78 -3.50 12.31
N PHE A 277 -25.13 -2.36 12.04
CA PHE A 277 -24.02 -1.81 12.80
C PHE A 277 -24.43 -0.98 14.02
N ASP A 278 -25.71 -0.61 14.15
CA ASP A 278 -26.20 0.33 15.18
C ASP A 278 -25.99 -0.15 16.63
N ASN A 279 -25.82 -1.46 16.84
CA ASN A 279 -25.69 -2.07 18.18
C ASN A 279 -24.25 -2.42 18.55
N MET A 280 -23.27 -2.04 17.74
CA MET A 280 -21.86 -2.35 17.99
C MET A 280 -21.23 -1.35 18.97
N SER A 281 -20.21 -1.81 19.70
CA SER A 281 -19.47 -0.96 20.63
C SER A 281 -18.72 0.18 19.93
N ASP A 282 -18.73 1.38 20.52
CA ASP A 282 -17.88 2.50 20.07
C ASP A 282 -16.39 2.31 20.44
N ASP A 283 -16.07 1.36 21.33
CA ASP A 283 -14.67 1.03 21.63
C ASP A 283 -14.04 0.31 20.44
N PRO A 284 -12.95 0.83 19.84
CA PRO A 284 -12.39 0.27 18.60
C PRO A 284 -11.96 -1.20 18.69
N LYS A 285 -11.51 -1.66 19.87
CA LYS A 285 -11.09 -3.05 20.02
C LYS A 285 -12.31 -3.96 20.11
N THR A 286 -13.26 -3.62 20.97
CA THR A 286 -14.51 -4.37 21.11
C THR A 286 -15.29 -4.38 19.79
N TYR A 287 -15.34 -3.24 19.08
CA TYR A 287 -15.94 -3.14 17.75
C TYR A 287 -15.35 -4.18 16.78
N MET A 288 -14.02 -4.28 16.71
CA MET A 288 -13.36 -5.22 15.78
C MET A 288 -13.59 -6.68 16.18
N ASP A 289 -13.60 -6.99 17.48
CA ASP A 289 -13.91 -8.32 18.00
C ASP A 289 -15.37 -8.72 17.67
N GLU A 290 -16.33 -7.80 17.88
CA GLU A 290 -17.75 -7.96 17.53
C GLU A 290 -17.95 -8.10 16.01
N PHE A 291 -17.29 -7.26 15.22
CA PHE A 291 -17.34 -7.31 13.75
C PHE A 291 -16.88 -8.68 13.23
N THR A 292 -15.75 -9.15 13.75
CA THR A 292 -15.19 -10.46 13.39
C THR A 292 -16.12 -11.59 13.80
N ALA A 293 -16.73 -11.53 14.98
CA ALA A 293 -17.70 -12.52 15.44
C ALA A 293 -18.95 -12.54 14.54
N LEU A 294 -19.46 -11.37 14.15
CA LEU A 294 -20.63 -11.24 13.28
C LEU A 294 -20.38 -11.81 11.88
N ILE A 295 -19.22 -11.51 11.26
CA ILE A 295 -18.85 -12.10 9.97
C ILE A 295 -18.82 -13.62 10.06
N ASN A 296 -18.19 -14.14 11.11
CA ASN A 296 -18.06 -15.58 11.32
C ASN A 296 -19.41 -16.28 11.52
N ASP A 297 -20.31 -15.66 12.27
CA ASP A 297 -21.69 -16.15 12.44
C ASP A 297 -22.49 -16.07 11.14
N TRP A 298 -22.34 -14.98 10.37
CA TRP A 298 -22.99 -14.80 9.07
C TRP A 298 -22.57 -15.89 8.06
N ILE A 299 -21.27 -16.21 7.99
CA ILE A 299 -20.71 -17.25 7.10
C ILE A 299 -21.40 -18.60 7.33
N VAL A 300 -21.58 -19.00 8.60
CA VAL A 300 -22.21 -20.27 8.96
C VAL A 300 -23.71 -20.26 8.68
N LYS A 301 -24.38 -19.11 8.90
CA LYS A 301 -25.83 -18.96 8.71
C LYS A 301 -26.26 -18.83 7.24
N HIS A 302 -25.35 -18.44 6.34
CA HIS A 302 -25.64 -18.22 4.92
C HIS A 302 -24.78 -19.14 4.03
N PRO A 303 -24.96 -20.47 4.11
CA PRO A 303 -24.08 -21.42 3.43
C PRO A 303 -24.00 -21.24 1.91
N GLU A 304 -25.12 -20.93 1.25
CA GLU A 304 -25.16 -20.74 -0.21
C GLU A 304 -24.36 -19.50 -0.63
N LYS A 305 -24.67 -18.33 -0.05
CA LYS A 305 -23.93 -17.09 -0.30
C LYS A 305 -22.44 -17.23 0.06
N SER A 306 -22.14 -17.89 1.17
CA SER A 306 -20.75 -18.15 1.57
C SER A 306 -20.02 -19.00 0.54
N SER A 307 -20.66 -20.03 -0.03
CA SER A 307 -20.07 -20.84 -1.10
C SER A 307 -19.84 -20.04 -2.37
N GLU A 308 -20.78 -19.17 -2.77
CA GLU A 308 -20.62 -18.29 -3.94
C GLU A 308 -19.41 -17.36 -3.78
N ILE A 309 -19.25 -16.76 -2.59
CA ILE A 309 -18.09 -15.94 -2.26
C ILE A 309 -16.79 -16.77 -2.33
N SER A 310 -16.78 -17.97 -1.75
CA SER A 310 -15.61 -18.86 -1.78
C SER A 310 -15.22 -19.25 -3.21
N VAL A 311 -16.20 -19.55 -4.08
CA VAL A 311 -15.95 -19.81 -5.51
C VAL A 311 -15.32 -18.58 -6.17
N GLU A 312 -15.83 -17.39 -5.89
CA GLU A 312 -15.32 -16.16 -6.47
C GLU A 312 -13.90 -15.82 -5.97
N ILE A 313 -13.61 -16.05 -4.68
CA ILE A 313 -12.26 -15.93 -4.11
C ILE A 313 -11.27 -16.85 -4.85
N VAL A 314 -11.62 -18.12 -5.03
CA VAL A 314 -10.79 -19.08 -5.76
C VAL A 314 -10.58 -18.62 -7.20
N ALA A 315 -11.63 -18.11 -7.85
CA ALA A 315 -11.54 -17.60 -9.21
C ALA A 315 -10.62 -16.36 -9.31
N VAL A 316 -10.71 -15.41 -8.38
CA VAL A 316 -9.84 -14.22 -8.32
C VAL A 316 -8.38 -14.62 -8.07
N ILE A 317 -8.12 -15.59 -7.19
CA ILE A 317 -6.75 -16.08 -6.94
C ILE A 317 -6.17 -16.75 -8.20
N ASN A 318 -6.95 -17.61 -8.87
CA ASN A 318 -6.48 -18.27 -10.10
C ASN A 318 -6.27 -17.27 -11.25
N GLU A 319 -7.12 -16.25 -11.36
CA GLU A 319 -6.96 -15.14 -12.30
C GLU A 319 -5.64 -14.41 -12.06
N ASN A 320 -5.34 -14.09 -10.79
CA ASN A 320 -4.11 -13.40 -10.42
C ASN A 320 -2.85 -14.23 -10.71
N GLU A 321 -2.86 -15.52 -10.36
CA GLU A 321 -1.73 -16.41 -10.65
C GLU A 321 -1.47 -16.51 -12.15
N LYS A 322 -2.52 -16.58 -12.98
CA LYS A 322 -2.37 -16.58 -14.43
C LYS A 322 -1.71 -15.29 -14.94
N ILE A 323 -2.15 -14.12 -14.45
CA ILE A 323 -1.54 -12.83 -14.83
C ILE A 323 -0.05 -12.80 -14.49
N LEU A 324 0.33 -13.32 -13.32
CA LEU A 324 1.73 -13.39 -12.89
C LEU A 324 2.55 -14.38 -13.73
N ASP A 325 1.99 -15.54 -14.08
CA ASP A 325 2.67 -16.56 -14.87
C ASP A 325 2.85 -16.14 -16.33
N ASP A 326 1.85 -15.48 -16.91
CA ASP A 326 1.93 -14.92 -18.26
C ASP A 326 3.07 -13.88 -18.33
N ALA A 327 3.22 -13.03 -17.30
CA ALA A 327 4.28 -12.02 -17.23
C ALA A 327 5.68 -12.60 -16.95
N ARG A 328 5.78 -13.77 -16.32
CA ARG A 328 7.06 -14.50 -16.13
C ARG A 328 7.53 -15.19 -17.41
N SER A 329 6.59 -15.51 -18.30
CA SER A 329 6.84 -16.25 -19.54
C SER A 329 7.16 -15.35 -20.74
N SER A 330 6.97 -14.03 -20.61
CA SER A 330 7.20 -12.99 -21.62
C SER A 330 8.54 -12.27 -21.47
#